data_AF-A0A9N8E2W5-F1
#
_entry.id   AF-A0A9N8E2W5-F1
#
_cell.length_a   1.000
_cell.length_b   1.000
_cell.length_c   1.000
_cell.angle_alpha   90.00
_cell.angle_beta   90.00
_cell.angle_gamma   90.00
#
_symmetry.space_group_name_H-M   'P 1'
#
loop_
_entity.id
_entity.type
_entity.pdbx_description
1 polymer ?
#
loop_
_entity_poly.entity_id
_entity_poly.type
_entity_poly.pdbx_seq_one_letter_code
_entity_poly.pdbx_strand_id
1 'polypeptide(L)'
;MQSSVVRNNKKHSEVLFKMGGSYPIVHTIVSKKKQVFEIMLATNQNISIGILKDIVSVNIHDAAREHFGNAVGMLGSFDGKLLARDGVTTYSMKEEDNDIGAYGQEWQVRDDEPMLFRAVRAPQYPQACRLPTKQSSLKAKESRRLGQGGISEEDAKVACVHVKHDQQVFAACVYDVTVMNDLDQAEAY
;
A
#
# COMPACT_ATOMS: atom_id res chain seq x y z
N MET A 1 12.16 11.04 49.22
CA MET A 1 13.02 10.27 48.28
C MET A 1 12.35 10.29 46.92
N GLN A 2 13.07 10.81 45.93
CA GLN A 2 12.58 11.16 44.60
C GLN A 2 12.09 9.92 43.83
N SER A 3 10.86 10.00 43.31
CA SER A 3 10.40 9.09 42.26
C SER A 3 10.79 9.70 40.91
N SER A 4 11.75 9.07 40.25
CA SER A 4 12.22 9.44 38.92
C SER A 4 11.13 9.16 37.90
N VAL A 5 10.50 10.22 37.39
CA VAL A 5 9.61 10.15 36.23
C VAL A 5 10.46 9.82 35.00
N VAL A 6 10.20 8.63 34.44
CA VAL A 6 10.76 8.13 33.19
C VAL A 6 10.45 9.13 32.07
N ARG A 7 11.50 9.56 31.37
CA ARG A 7 11.41 10.52 30.26
C ARG A 7 10.62 9.88 29.11
N ASN A 8 9.44 10.43 28.82
CA ASN A 8 8.66 10.10 27.63
C ASN A 8 9.46 10.48 26.36
N ASN A 9 9.63 9.50 25.48
CA ASN A 9 10.09 9.67 24.10
C ASN A 9 9.17 10.66 23.36
N LYS A 10 9.63 11.89 23.12
CA LYS A 10 8.90 12.87 22.31
C LYS A 10 8.89 12.42 20.85
N LYS A 11 7.72 12.05 20.33
CA LYS A 11 7.42 12.11 18.90
C LYS A 11 7.51 13.59 18.48
N HIS A 12 8.47 13.93 17.63
CA HIS A 12 8.52 15.24 17.00
C HIS A 12 7.53 15.24 15.83
N SER A 13 6.42 15.94 15.99
CA SER A 13 5.51 16.28 14.89
C SER A 13 5.69 17.76 14.56
N GLU A 14 5.95 18.06 13.29
CA GLU A 14 6.09 19.42 12.79
C GLU A 14 5.27 19.56 11.50
N VAL A 15 4.58 20.70 11.35
CA VAL A 15 3.91 21.06 10.09
C VAL A 15 4.98 21.59 9.16
N LEU A 16 5.41 20.75 8.22
CA LEU A 16 6.58 21.07 7.40
C LEU A 16 6.20 21.85 6.14
N PHE A 17 5.09 21.50 5.47
CA PHE A 17 4.72 22.06 4.16
C PHE A 17 3.20 21.99 3.90
N LYS A 18 2.72 22.65 2.84
CA LYS A 18 1.36 22.49 2.32
C LYS A 18 1.35 21.82 0.95
N MET A 19 0.49 20.83 0.74
CA MET A 19 0.20 20.26 -0.57
C MET A 19 -0.76 21.16 -1.33
N GLY A 20 -0.45 21.46 -2.60
CA GLY A 20 -1.30 22.29 -3.46
C GLY A 20 -1.57 23.70 -2.91
N GLY A 21 -0.73 24.19 -1.98
CA GLY A 21 -0.89 25.49 -1.31
C GLY A 21 -1.94 25.53 -0.19
N SER A 22 -2.80 24.52 -0.08
CA SER A 22 -4.00 24.58 0.79
C SER A 22 -4.04 23.53 1.88
N TYR A 23 -3.44 22.35 1.67
CA TYR A 23 -3.59 21.21 2.59
C TYR A 23 -2.32 21.05 3.44
N PRO A 24 -2.38 21.30 4.77
CA PRO A 24 -1.23 21.11 5.65
C PRO A 24 -0.75 19.67 5.66
N ILE A 25 0.58 19.48 5.66
CA ILE A 25 1.23 18.19 5.84
C ILE A 25 1.93 18.18 7.20
N VAL A 26 1.55 17.23 8.05
CA VAL A 26 2.25 16.92 9.30
C VAL A 26 3.20 15.76 9.05
N HIS A 27 4.47 15.93 9.40
CA HIS A 27 5.45 14.84 9.32
C HIS A 27 5.81 14.36 10.73
N THR A 28 5.73 13.06 10.95
CA THR A 28 6.07 12.40 12.20
C THR A 28 7.11 11.31 11.94
N ILE A 29 8.27 11.44 12.59
CA ILE A 29 9.29 10.39 12.61
C ILE A 29 9.00 9.46 13.79
N VAL A 30 8.59 8.23 13.51
CA VAL A 30 8.26 7.22 14.54
C VAL A 30 9.52 6.47 14.95
N SER A 31 10.37 6.12 13.98
CA SER A 31 11.67 5.48 14.20
C SER A 31 12.62 5.79 13.05
N LYS A 32 13.85 5.28 13.10
CA LYS A 32 14.78 5.37 11.94
C LYS A 32 14.24 4.68 10.69
N LYS A 33 13.33 3.73 10.84
CA LYS A 33 12.75 2.92 9.76
C LYS A 33 11.32 3.34 9.40
N LYS A 34 10.62 4.06 10.28
CA LYS A 34 9.19 4.37 10.15
C LYS A 34 8.92 5.86 10.24
N GLN A 35 8.30 6.40 9.20
CA GLN A 35 7.90 7.80 9.08
C GLN A 35 6.44 7.87 8.62
N VAL A 36 5.74 8.93 8.99
CA VAL A 36 4.33 9.15 8.62
C VAL A 36 4.14 10.58 8.18
N PHE A 37 3.48 10.77 7.04
CA PHE A 37 3.03 12.07 6.56
C PHE A 37 1.50 12.10 6.55
N GLU A 38 0.92 13.02 7.29
CA GLU A 38 -0.53 13.22 7.35
C GLU A 38 -0.90 14.48 6.56
N ILE A 39 -1.68 14.30 5.49
CA ILE A 39 -2.23 15.39 4.68
C ILE A 39 -3.61 15.70 5.23
N MET A 40 -3.76 16.87 5.85
CA MET A 40 -5.01 17.28 6.49
C MET A 40 -5.97 17.86 5.45
N LEU A 41 -7.15 17.25 5.29
CA LEU A 41 -8.16 17.67 4.31
C LEU A 41 -9.23 18.56 4.95
N ALA A 42 -9.85 18.06 6.02
CA ALA A 42 -10.90 18.72 6.78
C ALA A 42 -10.83 18.28 8.25
N THR A 43 -11.81 18.71 9.07
CA THR A 43 -11.92 18.24 10.46
C THR A 43 -12.10 16.72 10.48
N ASN A 44 -11.15 16.02 11.11
CA ASN A 44 -11.08 14.55 11.19
C ASN A 44 -10.88 13.81 9.86
N GLN A 45 -10.62 14.50 8.75
CA GLN A 45 -10.35 13.85 7.46
C GLN A 45 -8.89 14.05 7.06
N ASN A 46 -8.17 12.96 6.83
CA ASN A 46 -6.78 13.03 6.41
C ASN A 46 -6.38 11.87 5.49
N ILE A 47 -5.27 12.07 4.78
CA ILE A 47 -4.58 11.02 4.05
C ILE A 47 -3.27 10.76 4.79
N SER A 48 -3.09 9.53 5.27
CA SER A 48 -1.87 9.09 5.95
C SER A 48 -0.99 8.32 4.98
N ILE A 49 0.21 8.84 4.74
CA ILE A 49 1.26 8.19 3.97
C ILE A 49 2.29 7.65 4.96
N GLY A 50 2.25 6.35 5.20
CA GLY A 50 3.22 5.65 6.03
C GLY A 50 4.41 5.20 5.18
N ILE A 51 5.62 5.37 5.69
CA ILE A 51 6.84 4.85 5.09
C ILE A 51 7.49 3.91 6.08
N LEU A 52 7.71 2.66 5.67
CA LEU A 52 8.49 1.67 6.40
C LEU A 52 9.64 1.22 5.49
N LYS A 53 10.88 1.62 5.83
CA LYS A 53 12.05 1.43 4.97
C LYS A 53 11.79 2.00 3.57
N ASP A 54 11.65 1.14 2.57
CA ASP A 54 11.40 1.49 1.17
C ASP A 54 9.95 1.22 0.72
N ILE A 55 9.07 0.82 1.64
CA ILE A 55 7.64 0.57 1.37
C ILE A 55 6.81 1.76 1.80
N VAL A 56 5.81 2.08 0.99
CA VAL A 56 4.84 3.14 1.24
C VAL A 56 3.46 2.53 1.42
N SER A 57 2.75 2.93 2.48
CA SER A 57 1.33 2.71 2.65
C SER A 57 0.57 4.02 2.52
N VAL A 58 -0.62 3.96 1.94
CA VAL A 58 -1.51 5.12 1.79
C VAL A 58 -2.85 4.73 2.38
N ASN A 59 -3.32 5.50 3.37
CA ASN A 59 -4.61 5.32 4.01
C ASN A 59 -5.40 6.62 3.89
N ILE A 60 -6.69 6.52 3.58
CA ILE A 60 -7.61 7.65 3.55
C ILE A 60 -8.56 7.47 4.72
N HIS A 61 -8.48 8.37 5.69
CA HIS A 61 -9.28 8.32 6.91
C HIS A 61 -10.52 9.21 6.77
N ASP A 62 -11.68 8.68 7.17
CA ASP A 62 -12.98 9.35 7.16
C ASP A 62 -13.31 9.99 5.80
N ALA A 63 -13.03 9.26 4.72
CA ALA A 63 -13.25 9.73 3.35
C ALA A 63 -14.70 10.20 3.14
N ALA A 64 -14.86 11.47 2.78
CA ALA A 64 -16.16 12.05 2.50
C ALA A 64 -16.45 12.14 0.99
N ARG A 65 -17.72 11.92 0.63
CA ARG A 65 -18.18 11.99 -0.76
C ARG A 65 -17.95 13.36 -1.39
N GLU A 66 -17.95 14.42 -0.58
CA GLU A 66 -17.64 15.78 -1.03
C GLU A 66 -16.25 15.92 -1.67
N HIS A 67 -15.27 15.11 -1.24
CA HIS A 67 -13.91 15.13 -1.76
C HIS A 67 -13.60 13.95 -2.68
N PHE A 68 -14.19 12.78 -2.42
CA PHE A 68 -13.85 11.54 -3.11
C PHE A 68 -14.99 10.93 -3.93
N GLY A 69 -16.17 11.56 -3.97
CA GLY A 69 -17.37 10.97 -4.59
C GLY A 69 -17.24 10.68 -6.08
N ASN A 70 -16.41 11.46 -6.78
CA ASN A 70 -16.12 11.28 -8.20
C ASN A 70 -14.79 10.53 -8.44
N ALA A 71 -14.11 10.07 -7.38
CA ALA A 71 -12.88 9.32 -7.53
C ALA A 71 -13.18 7.93 -8.08
N VAL A 72 -12.45 7.56 -9.13
CA VAL A 72 -12.44 6.22 -9.72
C VAL A 72 -10.99 5.91 -10.05
N GLY A 73 -10.56 4.67 -9.80
CA GLY A 73 -9.20 4.22 -10.05
C GLY A 73 -9.00 2.82 -9.52
N MET A 74 -7.75 2.45 -9.22
CA MET A 74 -7.44 1.10 -8.74
C MET A 74 -8.11 0.72 -7.42
N LEU A 75 -8.48 1.70 -6.59
CA LEU A 75 -9.26 1.48 -5.37
C LEU A 75 -10.76 1.31 -5.61
N GLY A 76 -11.22 1.42 -6.86
CA GLY A 76 -12.64 1.44 -7.23
C GLY A 76 -13.25 2.84 -7.16
N SER A 77 -14.57 2.90 -7.26
CA SER A 77 -15.37 4.10 -6.99
C SER A 77 -15.56 4.30 -5.49
N PHE A 78 -16.03 5.49 -5.08
CA PHE A 78 -16.42 5.76 -3.69
C PHE A 78 -17.44 4.75 -3.13
N ASP A 79 -18.31 4.22 -3.99
CA ASP A 79 -19.33 3.23 -3.61
C ASP A 79 -18.78 1.78 -3.64
N GLY A 80 -17.47 1.59 -3.85
CA GLY A 80 -16.80 0.29 -3.85
C GLY A 80 -16.93 -0.52 -5.14
N LYS A 81 -17.37 0.10 -6.25
CA LYS A 81 -17.47 -0.60 -7.54
C LYS A 81 -16.14 -0.54 -8.27
N LEU A 82 -15.70 -1.68 -8.83
CA LEU A 82 -14.54 -1.73 -9.72
C LEU A 82 -14.99 -1.31 -11.12
N LEU A 83 -14.72 -0.05 -11.49
CA LEU A 83 -15.16 0.53 -12.77
C LEU A 83 -13.99 0.69 -13.74
N ALA A 84 -14.23 0.41 -15.02
CA ALA A 84 -13.32 0.83 -16.08
C ALA A 84 -13.29 2.37 -16.21
N ARG A 85 -12.38 2.87 -17.02
CA ARG A 85 -12.25 4.31 -17.28
C ARG A 85 -13.45 4.91 -18.02
N ASP A 86 -14.25 4.09 -18.69
CA ASP A 86 -15.52 4.49 -19.30
C ASP A 86 -16.62 4.84 -18.27
N GLY A 87 -16.42 4.51 -17.00
CA GLY A 87 -17.36 4.74 -15.90
C GLY A 87 -18.59 3.82 -15.91
N VAL A 88 -18.68 2.86 -16.84
CA VAL A 88 -19.85 2.00 -17.06
C VAL A 88 -19.49 0.52 -16.92
N THR A 89 -18.36 0.10 -17.47
CA THR A 89 -17.92 -1.30 -17.41
C THR A 89 -17.51 -1.65 -15.98
N THR A 90 -18.07 -2.72 -15.43
CA THR A 90 -17.82 -3.19 -14.05
C THR A 90 -17.05 -4.49 -14.01
N TYR A 91 -16.08 -4.59 -13.11
CA TYR A 91 -15.29 -5.80 -12.84
C TYR A 91 -15.67 -6.44 -11.50
N SER A 92 -15.35 -7.72 -11.33
CA SER A 92 -15.56 -8.49 -10.10
C SER A 92 -14.25 -9.03 -9.52
N MET A 93 -14.19 -9.18 -8.19
CA MET A 93 -13.04 -9.75 -7.47
C MET A 93 -13.02 -11.28 -7.49
N LYS A 94 -13.88 -11.94 -8.28
CA LYS A 94 -13.94 -13.40 -8.30
C LYS A 94 -12.74 -13.97 -9.05
N GLU A 95 -11.96 -14.81 -8.38
CA GLU A 95 -10.73 -15.38 -8.93
C GLU A 95 -10.94 -16.24 -10.18
N GLU A 96 -12.14 -16.79 -10.35
CA GLU A 96 -12.53 -17.64 -11.48
C GLU A 96 -12.63 -16.89 -12.82
N ASP A 97 -12.83 -15.57 -12.79
CA ASP A 97 -13.20 -14.80 -13.99
C ASP A 97 -11.99 -14.18 -14.73
N ASN A 98 -10.76 -14.28 -14.20
CA ASN A 98 -9.56 -13.55 -14.68
C ASN A 98 -9.76 -12.01 -14.77
N ASP A 99 -10.83 -11.52 -14.16
CA ASP A 99 -11.38 -10.17 -14.36
C ASP A 99 -10.53 -9.12 -13.62
N ILE A 100 -9.95 -9.50 -12.49
CA ILE A 100 -9.05 -8.64 -11.71
C ILE A 100 -7.76 -8.28 -12.46
N GLY A 101 -7.26 -9.21 -13.28
CA GLY A 101 -6.09 -8.97 -14.13
C GLY A 101 -6.41 -7.95 -15.21
N ALA A 102 -7.58 -8.07 -15.86
CA ALA A 102 -8.07 -7.12 -16.84
C ALA A 102 -8.32 -5.74 -16.21
N TYR A 103 -8.90 -5.69 -15.00
CA TYR A 103 -9.10 -4.46 -14.24
C TYR A 103 -7.77 -3.73 -13.97
N GLY A 104 -6.73 -4.46 -13.57
CA GLY A 104 -5.39 -3.88 -13.38
C GLY A 104 -4.77 -3.34 -14.67
N GLN A 105 -5.01 -3.98 -15.81
CA GLN A 105 -4.54 -3.51 -17.12
C GLN A 105 -5.28 -2.26 -17.59
N GLU A 106 -6.58 -2.18 -17.34
CA GLU A 106 -7.41 -1.02 -17.69
C GLU A 106 -6.91 0.28 -17.01
N TRP A 107 -6.37 0.14 -15.80
CA TRP A 107 -5.79 1.23 -15.02
C TRP A 107 -4.27 1.44 -15.22
N GLN A 108 -3.66 0.84 -16.25
CA GLN A 108 -2.31 1.22 -16.67
C GLN A 108 -2.29 2.68 -17.12
N VAL A 109 -1.29 3.46 -16.65
CA VAL A 109 -1.10 4.86 -17.07
C VAL A 109 -0.84 4.92 -18.57
N ARG A 110 -1.64 5.73 -19.28
CA ARG A 110 -1.59 5.90 -20.73
C ARG A 110 -0.62 7.03 -21.13
N ASP A 111 -0.28 7.07 -22.41
CA ASP A 111 0.62 8.08 -23.00
C ASP A 111 -0.06 9.43 -23.26
N ASP A 112 -1.39 9.47 -23.27
CA ASP A 112 -2.22 10.67 -23.30
C ASP A 112 -2.49 11.27 -21.91
N GLU A 113 -1.99 10.64 -20.85
CA GLU A 113 -2.10 11.11 -19.47
C GLU A 113 -0.82 11.82 -19.01
N PRO A 114 -0.90 12.70 -17.99
CA PRO A 114 0.30 13.30 -17.40
C PRO A 114 1.29 12.23 -16.96
N MET A 115 2.53 12.32 -17.44
CA MET A 115 3.58 11.34 -17.11
C MET A 115 3.90 11.38 -15.61
N LEU A 116 3.48 10.34 -14.88
CA LEU A 116 3.74 10.19 -13.45
C LEU A 116 5.12 9.59 -13.15
N PHE A 117 5.76 8.98 -14.14
CA PHE A 117 7.05 8.31 -13.97
C PHE A 117 8.23 9.21 -14.36
N ARG A 118 9.32 9.11 -13.60
CA ARG A 118 10.57 9.84 -13.91
C ARG A 118 11.24 9.38 -15.22
N ALA A 119 10.93 8.16 -15.67
CA ALA A 119 11.45 7.59 -16.91
C ALA A 119 10.47 6.56 -17.46
N VAL A 120 10.37 6.50 -18.80
CA VAL A 120 9.63 5.46 -19.52
C VAL A 120 10.38 4.13 -19.40
N ARG A 121 9.73 3.10 -18.86
CA ARG A 121 10.29 1.73 -18.79
C ARG A 121 9.26 0.75 -19.33
N ALA A 122 9.69 -0.10 -20.25
CA ALA A 122 8.83 -1.15 -20.79
C ALA A 122 8.56 -2.25 -19.75
N PRO A 123 7.35 -2.83 -19.69
CA PRO A 123 6.17 -2.47 -20.50
C PRO A 123 5.45 -1.23 -19.95
N GLN A 124 5.13 -0.29 -20.84
CA GLN A 124 4.26 0.87 -20.58
C GLN A 124 3.24 0.95 -21.73
N TYR A 125 2.05 1.49 -21.48
CA TYR A 125 1.00 1.63 -22.49
C TYR A 125 1.58 2.22 -23.79
N PRO A 126 1.23 1.68 -24.98
CA PRO A 126 0.20 0.68 -25.25
C PRO A 126 0.62 -0.79 -25.03
N GLN A 127 1.85 -1.05 -24.56
CA GLN A 127 2.26 -2.42 -24.21
C GLN A 127 1.66 -2.85 -22.87
N ALA A 128 0.87 -3.93 -22.91
CA ALA A 128 0.26 -4.51 -21.72
C ALA A 128 1.31 -4.91 -20.68
N CYS A 129 0.95 -4.73 -19.40
CA CYS A 129 1.77 -5.17 -18.28
C CYS A 129 1.91 -6.70 -18.32
N ARG A 130 3.12 -7.19 -18.06
CA ARG A 130 3.40 -8.64 -18.03
C ARG A 130 2.97 -9.21 -16.69
N LEU A 131 1.75 -9.72 -16.62
CA LEU A 131 1.26 -10.39 -15.41
C LEU A 131 2.06 -11.68 -15.17
N PRO A 132 2.42 -11.99 -13.90
CA PRO A 132 3.04 -13.25 -13.57
C PRO A 132 2.07 -14.39 -13.85
N THR A 133 2.49 -15.34 -14.68
CA THR A 133 1.76 -16.59 -14.90
C THR A 133 1.94 -17.53 -13.71
N LYS A 134 1.02 -18.48 -13.50
CA LYS A 134 1.17 -19.55 -12.49
C LYS A 134 2.52 -20.25 -12.60
N GLN A 135 3.00 -20.48 -13.83
CA GLN A 135 4.28 -21.14 -14.05
C GLN A 135 5.48 -20.23 -13.70
N SER A 136 5.40 -18.94 -14.00
CA SER A 136 6.43 -17.97 -13.60
C SER A 136 6.43 -17.69 -12.10
N SER A 137 5.28 -17.74 -11.43
CA SER A 137 5.21 -17.56 -9.98
C SER A 137 5.75 -18.79 -9.24
N LEU A 138 5.48 -19.99 -9.75
CA LEU A 138 6.11 -21.24 -9.27
C LEU A 138 7.64 -21.21 -9.50
N LYS A 139 8.10 -20.88 -10.72
CA LYS A 139 9.54 -20.75 -11.00
C LYS A 139 10.20 -19.64 -10.20
N ALA A 140 9.50 -18.54 -9.90
CA ALA A 140 10.02 -17.48 -9.04
C ALA A 140 10.05 -17.88 -7.56
N LYS A 141 9.19 -18.80 -7.12
CA LYS A 141 9.26 -19.46 -5.80
C LYS A 141 10.38 -20.51 -5.73
N GLU A 142 10.78 -21.09 -6.86
CA GLU A 142 11.94 -22.01 -6.95
C GLU A 142 13.27 -21.25 -7.08
N SER A 143 13.29 -20.19 -7.90
CA SER A 143 14.46 -19.35 -8.16
C SER A 143 14.82 -18.46 -6.97
N ARG A 144 13.83 -17.90 -6.28
CA ARG A 144 14.03 -17.38 -4.92
C ARG A 144 13.95 -18.58 -4.02
N ARG A 145 15.07 -19.05 -3.48
CA ARG A 145 15.13 -20.24 -2.59
C ARG A 145 14.44 -19.95 -1.25
N LEU A 146 13.13 -19.68 -1.27
CA LEU A 146 12.28 -19.35 -0.12
C LEU A 146 12.30 -20.46 0.96
N GLY A 147 12.81 -21.66 0.64
CA GLY A 147 13.02 -22.75 1.60
C GLY A 147 14.47 -23.12 1.93
N GLN A 148 15.51 -22.45 1.40
CA GLN A 148 16.92 -22.82 1.68
C GLN A 148 17.82 -21.66 2.15
N GLY A 149 17.29 -20.44 2.29
CA GLY A 149 18.02 -19.31 2.87
C GLY A 149 17.20 -18.05 3.15
N GLY A 150 15.87 -18.14 3.07
CA GLY A 150 14.93 -17.06 3.39
C GLY A 150 14.21 -17.30 4.72
N ILE A 151 13.47 -16.29 5.18
CA ILE A 151 12.59 -16.37 6.36
C ILE A 151 11.60 -17.53 6.18
N SER A 152 11.52 -18.40 7.20
CA SER A 152 10.59 -19.52 7.19
C SER A 152 9.15 -19.04 7.35
N GLU A 153 8.18 -19.83 6.89
CA GLU A 153 6.76 -19.51 7.07
C GLU A 153 6.40 -19.42 8.57
N GLU A 154 7.04 -20.24 9.41
CA GLU A 154 6.90 -20.23 10.86
C GLU A 154 7.39 -18.91 11.47
N ASP A 155 8.60 -18.46 11.10
CA ASP A 155 9.16 -17.19 11.57
C ASP A 155 8.30 -16.00 11.11
N ALA A 156 7.79 -16.04 9.87
CA ALA A 156 6.87 -15.03 9.35
C ALA A 156 5.56 -15.00 10.14
N LYS A 157 4.97 -16.16 10.46
CA LYS A 157 3.77 -16.25 11.32
C LYS A 157 4.00 -15.69 12.72
N VAL A 158 5.19 -15.93 13.30
CA VAL A 158 5.56 -15.38 14.61
C VAL A 158 5.67 -13.85 14.53
N ALA A 159 6.30 -13.31 13.49
CA ALA A 159 6.39 -11.86 13.30
C ALA A 159 5.01 -11.20 13.12
N CYS A 160 4.08 -11.86 12.43
CA CYS A 160 2.72 -11.35 12.16
C CYS A 160 1.69 -11.64 13.27
N VAL A 161 2.11 -12.16 14.43
CA VAL A 161 1.17 -12.62 15.48
C VAL A 161 0.25 -11.52 16.02
N HIS A 162 0.65 -10.25 15.90
CA HIS A 162 -0.14 -9.10 16.36
C HIS A 162 -1.40 -8.86 15.53
N VAL A 163 -1.39 -9.25 14.25
CA VAL A 163 -2.55 -9.13 13.34
C VAL A 163 -3.35 -10.43 13.17
N LYS A 164 -3.03 -11.48 13.92
CA LYS A 164 -3.70 -12.80 13.83
C LYS A 164 -5.22 -12.79 14.05
N HIS A 165 -5.75 -11.71 14.60
CA HIS A 165 -7.18 -11.57 14.88
C HIS A 165 -8.01 -11.40 13.59
N ASP A 166 -7.37 -10.97 12.50
CA ASP A 166 -7.94 -10.91 11.17
C ASP A 166 -7.17 -11.89 10.25
N GLN A 167 -7.84 -12.94 9.80
CA GLN A 167 -7.22 -14.00 9.00
C GLN A 167 -6.69 -13.51 7.65
N GLN A 168 -7.36 -12.52 7.04
CA GLN A 168 -6.99 -11.98 5.74
C GLN A 168 -5.77 -11.08 5.87
N VAL A 169 -5.78 -10.21 6.87
CA VAL A 169 -4.64 -9.34 7.20
C VAL A 169 -3.43 -10.16 7.64
N PHE A 170 -3.65 -11.21 8.45
CA PHE A 170 -2.60 -12.13 8.87
C PHE A 170 -1.95 -12.86 7.67
N ALA A 171 -2.77 -13.37 6.75
CA ALA A 171 -2.26 -14.03 5.55
C ALA A 171 -1.46 -13.07 4.64
N ALA A 172 -1.92 -11.83 4.49
CA ALA A 172 -1.22 -10.78 3.75
C ALA A 172 0.14 -10.43 4.40
N CYS A 173 0.16 -10.24 5.72
CA CYS A 173 1.39 -9.98 6.48
C CYS A 173 2.42 -11.11 6.30
N VAL A 174 2.01 -12.37 6.49
CA VAL A 174 2.91 -13.54 6.33
C VAL A 174 3.46 -13.62 4.92
N TYR A 175 2.61 -13.37 3.92
CA TYR A 175 3.02 -13.34 2.51
C TYR A 175 4.07 -12.26 2.26
N ASP A 176 3.83 -11.03 2.70
CA ASP A 176 4.75 -9.90 2.48
C ASP A 176 6.09 -10.12 3.18
N VAL A 177 6.10 -10.54 4.45
CA VAL A 177 7.32 -10.88 5.20
C VAL A 177 8.14 -11.94 4.46
N THR A 178 7.47 -12.98 3.95
CA THR A 178 8.13 -14.09 3.23
C THR A 178 8.67 -13.63 1.88
N VAL A 179 7.88 -12.87 1.11
CA VAL A 179 8.24 -12.44 -0.24
C VAL A 179 9.32 -11.36 -0.24
N MET A 180 9.25 -10.44 0.72
CA MET A 180 10.27 -9.41 0.91
C MET A 180 11.50 -9.94 1.64
N ASN A 181 11.39 -11.10 2.28
CA ASN A 181 12.44 -11.71 3.09
C ASN A 181 12.93 -10.73 4.20
N ASP A 182 11.98 -10.10 4.88
CA ASP A 182 12.22 -9.09 5.91
C ASP A 182 11.20 -9.19 7.06
N LEU A 183 11.64 -9.57 8.27
CA LEU A 183 10.76 -9.71 9.44
C LEU A 183 10.17 -8.37 9.88
N ASP A 184 10.90 -7.27 9.67
CA ASP A 184 10.42 -5.94 10.08
C ASP A 184 9.20 -5.50 9.25
N GLN A 185 8.96 -6.13 8.09
CA GLN A 185 7.79 -5.83 7.25
C GLN A 185 6.46 -6.05 7.99
N ALA A 186 6.46 -6.91 9.01
CA ALA A 186 5.30 -7.10 9.89
C ALA A 186 4.87 -5.80 10.60
N GLU A 187 5.76 -4.82 10.80
CA GLU A 187 5.44 -3.52 11.41
C GLU A 187 4.62 -2.58 10.50
N ALA A 188 4.41 -2.95 9.24
CA ALA A 188 3.55 -2.22 8.29
C ALA A 188 2.06 -2.53 8.50
N TYR A 189 1.75 -3.61 9.20
CA TYR A 189 0.42 -4.14 9.50
C TYR A 189 0.03 -3.83 10.96
#